data_AF-A0A1H6VCW9-F1
#
_entry.id   AF-A0A1H6VCW9-F1
#
_cell.length_a   1.000
_cell.length_b   1.000
_cell.length_c   1.000
_cell.angle_alpha   90.00
_cell.angle_beta   90.00
_cell.angle_gamma   90.00
#
_symmetry.space_group_name_H-M   'P 1'
#
loop_
_entity.id
_entity.type
_entity.pdbx_description
1 polymer ?
#
loop_
_entity_poly.entity_id
_entity_poly.type
_entity_poly.pdbx_seq_one_letter_code
_entity_poly.pdbx_strand_id
1 'polypeptide(L)'
;MSTPQHIDVTADALEKPILESIAVSKHFHSEAGLFQRKKPPVQAVNEVSLAVRRGETLALVGESGSGKSTLGRVLLNLLKPTAGDVIYEGRNLGNLPSDKLRQVRRDLQIIFQDPFASLNPRMSVESIIGEPIWLHRDDSRSARQDKVAELLRTVGLAPEHGSRFPHEFSGGQRQRIGIARALASEPRLILGDEPVSALDVSVQAQVVNLLEDLKHQFGLTLLIVAHGLAVIRHMSDRVAVMYLGEIVELAPVNALFETPFHPYTQALMAAVPVSHPDLRRPRPLLGGDMPSPSKPPSGCRFHTRCPHARPLCRELKPAFETVEPGRQVACHYWREIANAGAGSLIVPTPSAAYSQRLNLFKSHQALSLESQP
;
A
#
# COMPACT_ATOMS: atom_id res chain seq x y z
N MET A 1 -31.60 35.31 9.31
CA MET A 1 -31.48 34.61 8.01
C MET A 1 -30.20 35.08 7.37
N SER A 2 -29.11 34.36 7.66
CA SER A 2 -27.75 34.76 7.33
C SER A 2 -27.22 33.76 6.32
N THR A 3 -27.03 34.23 5.10
CA THR A 3 -26.47 33.47 3.98
C THR A 3 -25.03 33.08 4.33
N PRO A 4 -24.64 31.79 4.19
CA PRO A 4 -23.25 31.40 4.41
C PRO A 4 -22.38 31.95 3.27
N GLN A 5 -21.32 32.67 3.64
CA GLN A 5 -20.29 33.14 2.73
C GLN A 5 -19.57 31.94 2.12
N HIS A 6 -19.68 31.81 0.80
CA HIS A 6 -18.80 30.96 0.00
C HIS A 6 -17.35 31.45 0.18
N ILE A 7 -16.51 30.60 0.76
CA ILE A 7 -15.06 30.80 0.74
C ILE A 7 -14.60 30.28 -0.62
N ASP A 8 -14.34 31.22 -1.53
CA ASP A 8 -13.63 30.94 -2.79
C ASP A 8 -12.22 30.45 -2.44
N VAL A 9 -12.03 29.13 -2.49
CA VAL A 9 -10.72 28.49 -2.45
C VAL A 9 -10.07 28.74 -3.80
N THR A 10 -9.32 29.83 -3.90
CA THR A 10 -8.50 30.18 -5.07
C THR A 10 -7.57 29.03 -5.45
N ALA A 11 -7.48 28.77 -6.76
CA ALA A 11 -6.76 27.68 -7.43
C ALA A 11 -5.24 27.54 -7.15
N ASP A 12 -4.66 28.42 -6.33
CA ASP A 12 -3.23 28.43 -5.96
C ASP A 12 -2.87 27.48 -4.80
N ALA A 13 -3.86 26.93 -4.08
CA ALA A 13 -3.62 25.98 -2.98
C ALA A 13 -3.33 24.54 -3.46
N LEU A 14 -3.26 24.30 -4.77
CA LEU A 14 -3.16 22.96 -5.39
C LEU A 14 -1.73 22.42 -5.58
N GLU A 15 -0.66 23.17 -5.32
CA GLU A 15 0.65 22.82 -5.90
C GLU A 15 1.66 22.07 -5.01
N LYS A 16 1.54 22.02 -3.68
CA LYS A 16 2.55 21.36 -2.84
C LYS A 16 2.07 20.02 -2.26
N PRO A 17 2.80 18.91 -2.50
CA PRO A 17 2.49 17.63 -1.87
C PRO A 17 2.61 17.73 -0.35
N ILE A 18 1.78 16.97 0.38
CA ILE A 18 1.92 16.86 1.84
C ILE A 18 3.14 16.02 2.21
N LEU A 19 3.44 15.01 1.39
CA LEU A 19 4.53 14.07 1.58
C LEU A 19 5.14 13.72 0.23
N GLU A 20 6.45 13.77 0.13
CA GLU A 20 7.18 13.38 -1.08
C GLU A 20 8.44 12.58 -0.75
N SER A 21 8.79 11.63 -1.60
CA SER A 21 10.08 10.96 -1.60
C SER A 21 10.90 11.39 -2.80
N ILE A 22 12.21 11.55 -2.61
CA ILE A 22 13.17 11.88 -3.65
C ILE A 22 14.21 10.77 -3.71
N ALA A 23 14.15 9.97 -4.78
CA ALA A 23 15.09 8.89 -5.09
C ALA A 23 15.37 7.97 -3.90
N VAL A 24 14.33 7.62 -3.14
CA VAL A 24 14.48 6.88 -1.90
C VAL A 24 14.81 5.41 -2.17
N SER A 25 15.86 4.92 -1.52
CA SER A 25 16.27 3.52 -1.54
C SER A 25 16.32 2.94 -0.13
N LYS A 26 15.95 1.67 0.02
CA LYS A 26 16.07 0.93 1.28
C LYS A 26 16.61 -0.46 1.04
N HIS A 27 17.83 -0.69 1.54
CA HIS A 27 18.51 -1.96 1.50
C HIS A 27 18.59 -2.58 2.90
N PHE A 28 18.24 -3.85 3.02
CA PHE A 28 18.42 -4.63 4.24
C PHE A 28 19.64 -5.52 4.12
N HIS A 29 20.50 -5.46 5.14
CA HIS A 29 21.68 -6.31 5.24
C HIS A 29 21.34 -7.43 6.21
N SER A 30 21.62 -8.68 5.85
CA SER A 30 21.58 -9.77 6.82
C SER A 30 22.81 -9.68 7.71
N GLU A 31 22.63 -9.78 9.02
CA GLU A 31 23.77 -10.02 9.92
C GLU A 31 24.42 -11.35 9.56
N ALA A 32 25.70 -11.30 9.20
CA ALA A 32 26.52 -12.50 9.03
C ALA A 32 27.25 -12.75 10.34
N GLY A 33 27.18 -13.97 10.87
CA GLY A 33 28.03 -14.38 11.98
C GLY A 33 29.52 -14.28 11.61
N LEU A 34 30.41 -14.24 12.60
CA LEU A 34 31.87 -14.03 12.45
C LEU A 34 32.57 -14.92 11.41
N PHE A 35 31.97 -16.04 11.01
CA PHE A 35 32.51 -17.01 10.04
C PHE A 35 31.64 -17.21 8.78
N GLN A 36 30.56 -16.44 8.59
CA GLN A 36 29.69 -16.58 7.41
C GLN A 36 29.97 -15.52 6.34
N ARG A 37 29.94 -15.96 5.07
CA ARG A 37 30.09 -15.10 3.91
C ARG A 37 28.94 -14.08 3.86
N LYS A 38 29.25 -12.78 3.81
CA LYS A 38 28.25 -11.71 3.74
C LYS A 38 27.30 -11.95 2.55
N LYS A 39 26.00 -12.11 2.82
CA LYS A 39 24.98 -12.22 1.77
C LYS A 39 24.77 -10.84 1.12
N PRO A 40 24.41 -10.79 -0.18
CA PRO A 40 24.07 -9.54 -0.83
C PRO A 40 22.85 -8.89 -0.15
N PRO A 41 22.82 -7.55 -0.05
CA PRO A 41 21.70 -6.85 0.58
C PRO A 41 20.41 -7.07 -0.21
N VAL A 42 19.29 -7.16 0.50
CA VAL A 42 17.94 -7.19 -0.08
C VAL A 42 17.56 -5.77 -0.48
N GLN A 43 17.36 -5.51 -1.77
CA GLN A 43 16.93 -4.22 -2.28
C GLN A 43 15.41 -4.11 -2.23
N ALA A 44 14.88 -3.64 -1.10
CA ALA A 44 13.43 -3.60 -0.86
C ALA A 44 12.74 -2.38 -1.50
N VAL A 45 13.46 -1.25 -1.61
CA VAL A 45 13.03 -0.04 -2.33
C VAL A 45 14.25 0.49 -3.09
N ASN A 46 14.08 0.89 -4.35
CA ASN A 46 15.16 1.35 -5.21
C ASN A 46 14.78 2.63 -5.95
N GLU A 47 15.37 3.75 -5.54
CA GLU A 47 15.28 5.06 -6.19
C GLU A 47 13.83 5.54 -6.44
N VAL A 48 12.96 5.37 -5.45
CA VAL A 48 11.55 5.74 -5.57
C VAL A 48 11.34 7.22 -5.29
N SER A 49 10.93 7.95 -6.32
CA SER A 49 10.38 9.31 -6.21
C SER A 49 8.87 9.27 -6.35
N LEU A 50 8.15 9.78 -5.35
CA LEU A 50 6.69 9.73 -5.28
C LEU A 50 6.16 10.92 -4.49
N ALA A 51 5.07 11.53 -4.96
CA ALA A 51 4.42 12.65 -4.28
C ALA A 51 2.96 12.32 -3.93
N VAL A 52 2.61 12.54 -2.66
CA VAL A 52 1.25 12.42 -2.11
C VAL A 52 0.65 13.81 -1.96
N ARG A 53 -0.49 14.05 -2.59
CA ARG A 53 -1.24 15.31 -2.55
C ARG A 53 -2.13 15.36 -1.31
N ARG A 54 -2.42 16.57 -0.83
CA ARG A 54 -3.35 16.77 0.29
C ARG A 54 -4.74 16.28 -0.09
N GLY A 55 -5.37 15.56 0.83
CA GLY A 55 -6.75 15.08 0.68
C GLY A 55 -6.92 13.99 -0.38
N GLU A 56 -5.84 13.48 -0.99
CA GLU A 56 -5.91 12.36 -1.92
C GLU A 56 -5.78 11.02 -1.19
N THR A 57 -6.29 9.97 -1.82
CA THR A 57 -5.96 8.59 -1.51
C THR A 57 -5.01 8.08 -2.60
N LEU A 58 -3.75 7.83 -2.22
CA LEU A 58 -2.76 7.18 -3.07
C LEU A 58 -2.63 5.71 -2.67
N ALA A 59 -2.87 4.80 -3.62
CA ALA A 59 -2.65 3.37 -3.41
C ALA A 59 -1.28 2.90 -3.89
N LEU A 60 -0.60 2.09 -3.08
CA LEU A 60 0.60 1.33 -3.45
C LEU A 60 0.19 -0.12 -3.70
N VAL A 61 0.45 -0.62 -4.90
CA VAL A 61 -0.10 -1.90 -5.37
C VAL A 61 0.97 -2.78 -6.02
N GLY A 62 0.81 -4.09 -5.94
CA GLY A 62 1.79 -5.04 -6.48
C GLY A 62 1.80 -6.37 -5.72
N GLU A 63 2.48 -7.36 -6.29
CA GLU A 63 2.65 -8.70 -5.73
C GLU A 63 3.30 -8.66 -4.33
N SER A 64 3.11 -9.73 -3.54
CA SER A 64 3.79 -9.87 -2.25
C SER A 64 5.32 -9.79 -2.42
N GLY A 65 5.98 -9.11 -1.49
CA GLY A 65 7.43 -8.87 -1.55
C GLY A 65 7.88 -7.78 -2.53
N SER A 66 6.97 -7.06 -3.22
CA SER A 66 7.37 -6.00 -4.16
C SER A 66 7.96 -4.73 -3.51
N GLY A 67 7.85 -4.58 -2.18
CA GLY A 67 8.43 -3.47 -1.41
C GLY A 67 7.43 -2.45 -0.84
N LYS A 68 6.13 -2.59 -1.09
CA LYS A 68 5.07 -1.62 -0.72
C LYS A 68 5.09 -1.22 0.77
N SER A 69 5.01 -2.19 1.68
CA SER A 69 5.04 -1.94 3.12
C SER A 69 6.37 -1.35 3.58
N THR A 70 7.48 -1.68 2.91
CA THR A 70 8.78 -1.06 3.19
C THR A 70 8.76 0.40 2.77
N LEU A 71 8.29 0.72 1.57
CA LEU A 71 8.16 2.09 1.09
C LEU A 71 7.25 2.92 2.01
N GLY A 72 6.06 2.41 2.38
CA GLY A 72 5.16 3.08 3.31
C GLY A 72 5.83 3.39 4.65
N ARG A 73 6.55 2.42 5.25
CA ARG A 73 7.27 2.64 6.51
C ARG A 73 8.44 3.61 6.38
N VAL A 74 9.10 3.66 5.23
CA VAL A 74 10.15 4.67 4.96
C VAL A 74 9.54 6.06 4.82
N LEU A 75 8.42 6.18 4.11
CA LEU A 75 7.66 7.42 3.93
C LEU A 75 7.19 8.02 5.27
N LEU A 76 6.87 7.18 6.27
CA LEU A 76 6.50 7.63 7.62
C LEU A 76 7.70 7.77 8.56
N ASN A 77 8.93 7.61 8.06
CA ASN A 77 10.18 7.59 8.84
C ASN A 77 10.16 6.58 10.02
N LEU A 78 9.41 5.48 9.86
CA LEU A 78 9.48 4.29 10.73
C LEU A 78 10.70 3.43 10.40
N LEU A 79 11.17 3.51 9.14
CA LEU A 79 12.42 2.96 8.68
C LEU A 79 13.25 4.06 8.03
N LYS A 80 14.51 4.24 8.48
CA LYS A 80 15.41 5.19 7.81
C LYS A 80 15.75 4.70 6.40
N PRO A 81 15.69 5.56 5.37
CA PRO A 81 16.17 5.22 4.04
C PRO A 81 17.68 4.93 4.08
N THR A 82 18.14 4.11 3.14
CA THR A 82 19.57 3.89 2.89
C THR A 82 20.16 5.03 2.07
N ALA A 83 19.36 5.60 1.16
CA ALA A 83 19.69 6.77 0.36
C ALA A 83 18.40 7.51 -0.05
N GLY A 84 18.53 8.78 -0.45
CA GLY A 84 17.41 9.64 -0.80
C GLY A 84 16.71 10.23 0.41
N ASP A 85 15.72 11.08 0.15
CA ASP A 85 15.08 11.93 1.14
C ASP A 85 13.57 11.75 1.17
N VAL A 86 12.98 11.92 2.35
CA VAL A 86 11.53 11.99 2.54
C VAL A 86 11.21 13.37 3.11
N ILE A 87 10.34 14.11 2.42
CA ILE A 87 9.98 15.47 2.76
C ILE A 87 8.50 15.51 3.14
N TYR A 88 8.21 16.03 4.33
CA TYR A 88 6.87 16.23 4.85
C TYR A 88 6.62 17.72 5.05
N GLU A 89 5.61 18.27 4.37
CA GLU A 89 5.29 19.72 4.37
C GLU A 89 6.52 20.62 4.16
N GLY A 90 7.39 20.24 3.20
CA GLY A 90 8.63 20.96 2.89
C GLY A 90 9.79 20.71 3.85
N ARG A 91 9.66 19.81 4.83
CA ARG A 91 10.71 19.47 5.81
C ARG A 91 11.25 18.07 5.57
N ASN A 92 12.57 17.95 5.38
CA ASN A 92 13.22 16.64 5.26
C ASN A 92 13.22 15.89 6.61
N LEU A 93 12.55 14.73 6.65
CA LEU A 93 12.39 13.89 7.84
C LEU A 93 13.68 13.24 8.33
N GLY A 94 14.66 13.02 7.45
CA GLY A 94 15.93 12.36 7.79
C GLY A 94 16.81 13.18 8.73
N ASN A 95 16.66 14.51 8.70
CA ASN A 95 17.50 15.47 9.43
C ASN A 95 16.80 16.10 10.65
N LEU A 96 15.58 15.68 10.97
CA LEU A 96 14.83 16.28 12.08
C LEU A 96 15.36 15.79 13.44
N PRO A 97 15.48 16.69 14.43
CA PRO A 97 15.75 16.29 15.80
C PRO A 97 14.56 15.53 16.40
N SER A 98 14.83 14.81 17.50
CA SER A 98 13.89 13.84 18.07
C SER A 98 12.57 14.46 18.55
N ASP A 99 12.58 15.71 19.03
CA ASP A 99 11.42 16.48 19.44
C ASP A 99 10.51 16.82 18.24
N LYS A 100 11.10 17.26 17.12
CA LYS A 100 10.36 17.56 15.88
C LYS A 100 9.80 16.30 15.24
N LEU A 101 10.54 15.18 15.32
CA LEU A 101 10.02 13.88 14.88
C LEU A 101 8.81 13.42 15.70
N ARG A 102 8.74 13.71 17.00
CA ARG A 102 7.54 13.41 17.82
C ARG A 102 6.31 14.19 17.34
N GLN A 103 6.50 15.45 16.92
CA GLN A 103 5.41 16.26 16.34
C GLN A 103 4.94 15.67 15.01
N VAL A 104 5.87 15.35 14.10
CA VAL A 104 5.53 14.72 12.80
C VAL A 104 4.81 13.39 12.99
N ARG A 105 5.19 12.57 13.98
CA ARG A 105 4.51 11.30 14.28
C ARG A 105 3.06 11.49 14.72
N ARG A 106 2.69 12.63 15.28
CA ARG A 106 1.27 12.93 15.55
C ARG A 106 0.49 13.09 14.25
N ASP A 107 1.07 13.80 13.29
CA ASP A 107 0.44 14.07 12.00
C ASP A 107 0.43 12.87 11.04
N LEU A 108 1.42 11.97 11.18
CA LEU A 108 1.61 10.78 10.35
C LEU A 108 1.32 9.51 11.16
N GLN A 109 0.16 8.91 10.92
CA GLN A 109 -0.30 7.72 11.64
C GLN A 109 -0.35 6.49 10.73
N ILE A 110 -0.35 5.30 11.33
CA ILE A 110 -0.36 4.03 10.62
C ILE A 110 -1.45 3.10 11.17
N ILE A 111 -2.17 2.47 10.24
CA ILE A 111 -3.05 1.34 10.50
C ILE A 111 -2.32 0.10 9.98
N PHE A 112 -2.03 -0.83 10.89
CA PHE A 112 -1.26 -2.04 10.57
C PHE A 112 -2.15 -3.14 9.95
N GLN A 113 -1.51 -4.05 9.21
CA GLN A 113 -2.13 -5.20 8.54
C GLN A 113 -2.86 -6.15 9.49
N ASP A 114 -2.24 -6.45 10.63
CA ASP A 114 -2.79 -7.37 11.61
C ASP A 114 -3.43 -6.59 12.78
N PRO A 115 -4.77 -6.52 12.87
CA PRO A 115 -5.46 -5.90 13.99
C PRO A 115 -5.24 -6.64 15.32
N PHE A 116 -4.90 -7.93 15.30
CA PHE A 116 -4.60 -8.69 16.50
C PHE A 116 -3.23 -8.31 17.06
N ALA A 117 -2.18 -8.42 16.25
CA ALA A 117 -0.81 -8.15 16.69
C ALA A 117 -0.55 -6.67 17.00
N SER A 118 -1.35 -5.76 16.44
CA SER A 118 -1.16 -4.32 16.63
C SER A 118 -1.83 -3.75 17.87
N LEU A 119 -2.70 -4.49 18.57
CA LEU A 119 -3.37 -4.08 19.80
C LEU A 119 -2.80 -4.82 21.01
N ASN A 120 -2.47 -4.12 22.10
CA ASN A 120 -1.99 -4.78 23.30
C ASN A 120 -3.14 -5.55 23.97
N PRO A 121 -3.09 -6.89 24.06
CA PRO A 121 -4.21 -7.69 24.57
C PRO A 121 -4.47 -7.50 26.07
N ARG A 122 -3.53 -6.87 26.80
CA ARG A 122 -3.61 -6.58 28.24
C ARG A 122 -4.17 -5.20 28.55
N MET A 123 -4.44 -4.38 27.54
CA MET A 123 -5.01 -3.04 27.70
C MET A 123 -6.49 -3.05 27.32
N SER A 124 -7.30 -2.25 28.02
CA SER A 124 -8.68 -2.00 27.58
C SER A 124 -8.70 -1.18 26.30
N VAL A 125 -9.81 -1.25 25.55
CA VAL A 125 -9.99 -0.46 24.34
C VAL A 125 -9.88 1.04 24.62
N GLU A 126 -10.43 1.51 25.73
CA GLU A 126 -10.27 2.90 26.19
C GLU A 126 -8.80 3.25 26.35
N SER A 127 -8.01 2.34 26.93
CA SER A 127 -6.60 2.60 27.14
C SER A 127 -5.81 2.64 25.83
N ILE A 128 -6.16 1.76 24.89
CA ILE A 128 -5.50 1.68 23.58
C ILE A 128 -5.80 2.93 22.74
N ILE A 129 -7.06 3.38 22.71
CA ILE A 129 -7.47 4.58 21.97
C ILE A 129 -7.00 5.86 22.70
N GLY A 130 -6.95 5.83 24.03
CA GLY A 130 -6.54 6.95 24.87
C GLY A 130 -5.03 7.21 24.87
N GLU A 131 -4.20 6.20 24.63
CA GLU A 131 -2.72 6.32 24.69
C GLU A 131 -2.14 7.46 23.85
N PRO A 132 -2.53 7.65 22.57
CA PRO A 132 -2.04 8.78 21.78
C PRO A 132 -2.53 10.14 22.32
N ILE A 133 -3.73 10.20 22.91
CA ILE A 133 -4.27 11.42 23.54
C ILE A 133 -3.40 11.78 24.74
N TRP A 134 -3.05 10.80 25.59
CA TRP A 134 -2.22 11.01 26.78
C TRP A 134 -0.81 11.47 26.44
N LEU A 135 -0.26 11.00 25.32
CA LEU A 135 1.10 11.34 24.90
C LEU A 135 1.21 12.75 24.31
N HIS A 136 0.12 13.26 23.73
CA HIS A 136 0.13 14.50 22.95
C HIS A 136 -0.67 15.65 23.55
N ARG A 137 -1.46 15.41 24.61
CA ARG A 137 -2.35 16.42 25.23
C ARG A 137 -2.38 16.36 26.76
N ASP A 138 -2.34 17.53 27.37
CA ASP A 138 -2.54 17.74 28.80
C ASP A 138 -4.04 17.84 29.16
N ASP A 139 -4.83 16.88 28.66
CA ASP A 139 -6.27 16.83 28.92
C ASP A 139 -6.59 16.24 30.31
N SER A 140 -7.73 16.63 30.89
CA SER A 140 -8.24 15.98 32.11
C SER A 140 -8.68 14.53 31.82
N ARG A 141 -8.71 13.68 32.84
CA ARG A 141 -9.17 12.29 32.68
C ARG A 141 -10.59 12.20 32.09
N SER A 142 -11.50 13.07 32.52
CA SER A 142 -12.88 13.10 31.99
C SER A 142 -12.91 13.47 30.51
N ALA A 143 -12.21 14.55 30.13
CA ALA A 143 -12.17 15.00 28.74
C ALA A 143 -11.59 13.92 27.81
N ARG A 144 -10.61 13.15 28.30
CA ARG A 144 -10.03 12.00 27.57
C ARG A 144 -11.05 10.89 27.36
N GLN A 145 -11.81 10.54 28.39
CA GLN A 145 -12.86 9.52 28.30
C GLN A 145 -13.96 9.93 27.32
N ASP A 146 -14.37 11.19 27.35
CA ASP A 146 -15.34 11.75 26.41
C ASP A 146 -14.82 11.67 24.97
N LYS A 147 -13.52 11.98 24.76
CA LYS A 147 -12.91 11.90 23.43
C LYS A 147 -12.80 10.46 22.92
N VAL A 148 -12.45 9.51 23.78
CA VAL A 148 -12.45 8.08 23.42
C VAL A 148 -13.86 7.62 23.05
N ALA A 149 -14.87 8.00 23.83
CA ALA A 149 -16.27 7.67 23.55
C ALA A 149 -16.76 8.27 22.23
N GLU A 150 -16.30 9.47 21.87
CA GLU A 150 -16.52 10.07 20.55
C GLU A 150 -15.87 9.25 19.44
N LEU A 151 -14.58 8.92 19.57
CA LEU A 151 -13.84 8.14 18.58
C LEU A 151 -14.45 6.75 18.35
N LEU A 152 -14.92 6.09 19.41
CA LEU A 152 -15.64 4.82 19.31
C LEU A 152 -16.91 4.98 18.45
N ARG A 153 -17.72 6.02 18.70
CA ARG A 153 -18.91 6.31 17.89
C ARG A 153 -18.55 6.60 16.44
N THR A 154 -17.50 7.38 16.21
CA THR A 154 -16.99 7.71 14.87
C THR A 154 -16.65 6.46 14.06
N VAL A 155 -16.08 5.42 14.68
CA VAL A 155 -15.77 4.15 13.99
C VAL A 155 -16.92 3.13 14.04
N GLY A 156 -18.12 3.51 14.48
CA GLY A 156 -19.30 2.65 14.53
C GLY A 156 -19.30 1.65 15.69
N LEU A 157 -18.65 1.96 16.80
CA LEU A 157 -18.65 1.18 18.03
C LEU A 157 -19.36 1.93 19.16
N ALA A 158 -20.03 1.20 20.04
CA ALA A 158 -20.67 1.79 21.21
C ALA A 158 -19.63 2.25 22.24
N PRO A 159 -19.82 3.39 22.93
CA PRO A 159 -18.89 3.86 23.97
C PRO A 159 -18.63 2.85 25.08
N GLU A 160 -19.64 2.03 25.44
CA GLU A 160 -19.48 1.00 26.49
C GLU A 160 -18.45 -0.08 26.13
N HIS A 161 -18.08 -0.19 24.85
CA HIS A 161 -16.99 -1.07 24.41
C HIS A 161 -15.61 -0.64 24.92
N GLY A 162 -15.43 0.59 25.42
CA GLY A 162 -14.16 1.09 25.94
C GLY A 162 -13.60 0.28 27.12
N SER A 163 -14.46 -0.29 27.97
CA SER A 163 -14.03 -1.08 29.11
C SER A 163 -13.59 -2.51 28.77
N ARG A 164 -13.93 -2.98 27.56
CA ARG A 164 -13.60 -4.32 27.06
C ARG A 164 -12.16 -4.40 26.58
N PHE A 165 -11.68 -5.62 26.37
CA PHE A 165 -10.35 -5.95 25.87
C PHE A 165 -10.40 -6.40 24.40
N PRO A 166 -9.31 -6.26 23.63
CA PRO A 166 -9.29 -6.60 22.20
C PRO A 166 -9.77 -8.01 21.88
N HIS A 167 -9.53 -8.99 22.75
CA HIS A 167 -9.93 -10.38 22.51
C HIS A 167 -11.45 -10.61 22.47
N GLU A 168 -12.24 -9.66 22.98
CA GLU A 168 -13.71 -9.70 23.01
C GLU A 168 -14.37 -9.17 21.72
N PHE A 169 -13.58 -8.77 20.72
CA PHE A 169 -14.06 -8.18 19.46
C PHE A 169 -13.79 -9.06 18.25
N SER A 170 -14.63 -8.94 17.21
CA SER A 170 -14.39 -9.53 15.90
C SER A 170 -13.20 -8.87 15.18
N GLY A 171 -12.67 -9.50 14.13
CA GLY A 171 -11.56 -8.93 13.34
C GLY A 171 -11.86 -7.53 12.80
N GLY A 172 -13.06 -7.31 12.24
CA GLY A 172 -13.49 -6.00 11.76
C GLY A 172 -13.65 -4.96 12.87
N GLN A 173 -14.15 -5.35 14.03
CA GLN A 173 -14.24 -4.44 15.19
C GLN A 173 -12.86 -4.07 15.73
N ARG A 174 -11.90 -5.00 15.77
CA ARG A 174 -10.50 -4.70 16.12
C ARG A 174 -9.86 -3.77 15.11
N GLN A 175 -10.16 -3.92 13.82
CA GLN A 175 -9.70 -2.99 12.80
C GLN A 175 -10.25 -1.58 13.05
N ARG A 176 -11.55 -1.46 13.36
CA ARG A 176 -12.18 -0.18 13.75
C ARG A 176 -11.53 0.44 14.99
N ILE A 177 -11.16 -0.37 15.99
CA ILE A 177 -10.39 0.10 17.16
C ILE A 177 -9.00 0.62 16.74
N GLY A 178 -8.32 -0.09 15.84
CA GLY A 178 -7.04 0.37 15.27
C GLY A 178 -7.15 1.70 14.52
N ILE A 179 -8.23 1.89 13.76
CA ILE A 179 -8.56 3.15 13.08
C ILE A 179 -8.82 4.26 14.11
N ALA A 180 -9.64 4.01 15.13
CA ALA A 180 -9.94 4.97 16.19
C ALA A 180 -8.67 5.43 16.93
N ARG A 181 -7.76 4.48 17.23
CA ARG A 181 -6.45 4.81 17.81
C ARG A 181 -5.63 5.72 16.90
N ALA A 182 -5.57 5.44 15.60
CA ALA A 182 -4.85 6.30 14.66
C ALA A 182 -5.45 7.72 14.61
N LEU A 183 -6.77 7.83 14.62
CA LEU A 183 -7.48 9.11 14.63
C LEU A 183 -7.32 9.91 15.93
N ALA A 184 -7.01 9.24 17.04
CA ALA A 184 -6.88 9.89 18.35
C ALA A 184 -5.80 10.99 18.38
N SER A 185 -4.78 10.88 17.53
CA SER A 185 -3.73 11.90 17.35
C SER A 185 -4.17 13.11 16.51
N GLU A 186 -5.34 13.05 15.87
CA GLU A 186 -5.82 13.98 14.83
C GLU A 186 -4.82 14.11 13.67
N PRO A 187 -4.54 13.00 12.95
CA PRO A 187 -3.53 12.98 11.92
C PRO A 187 -3.93 13.79 10.69
N ARG A 188 -2.92 14.20 9.91
CA ARG A 188 -3.11 14.75 8.56
C ARG A 188 -2.99 13.68 7.47
N LEU A 189 -2.19 12.63 7.74
CA LEU A 189 -1.99 11.52 6.83
C LEU A 189 -2.02 10.19 7.58
N ILE A 190 -2.73 9.22 7.00
CA ILE A 190 -2.79 7.84 7.50
C ILE A 190 -2.22 6.90 6.44
N LEU A 191 -1.23 6.08 6.83
CA LEU A 191 -0.79 4.91 6.08
C LEU A 191 -1.64 3.70 6.49
N GLY A 192 -2.42 3.15 5.57
CA GLY A 192 -3.02 1.82 5.73
C GLY A 192 -2.10 0.76 5.14
N ASP A 193 -1.37 0.00 5.97
CA ASP A 193 -0.57 -1.15 5.53
C ASP A 193 -1.49 -2.37 5.42
N GLU A 194 -2.18 -2.54 4.28
CA GLU A 194 -3.20 -3.56 4.06
C GLU A 194 -4.34 -3.57 5.11
N PRO A 195 -5.07 -2.47 5.28
CA PRO A 195 -6.00 -2.28 6.39
C PRO A 195 -7.25 -3.19 6.33
N VAL A 196 -7.38 -4.04 5.31
CA VAL A 196 -8.54 -4.91 5.09
C VAL A 196 -8.17 -6.35 4.75
N SER A 197 -6.89 -6.71 4.64
CA SER A 197 -6.50 -8.02 4.06
C SER A 197 -6.84 -9.22 4.94
N ALA A 198 -6.91 -9.05 6.26
CA ALA A 198 -7.28 -10.10 7.21
C ALA A 198 -8.80 -10.26 7.41
N LEU A 199 -9.64 -9.52 6.66
CA LEU A 199 -11.08 -9.43 6.86
C LEU A 199 -11.86 -10.15 5.75
N ASP A 200 -13.05 -10.63 6.09
CA ASP A 200 -14.04 -11.16 5.14
C ASP A 200 -14.59 -10.07 4.21
N VAL A 201 -14.98 -10.46 2.99
CA VAL A 201 -15.30 -9.51 1.89
C VAL A 201 -16.35 -8.47 2.27
N SER A 202 -17.40 -8.85 3.01
CA SER A 202 -18.44 -7.91 3.47
C SER A 202 -17.90 -6.89 4.47
N VAL A 203 -17.04 -7.32 5.40
CA VAL A 203 -16.39 -6.43 6.37
C VAL A 203 -15.32 -5.55 5.70
N GLN A 204 -14.59 -6.05 4.70
CA GLN A 204 -13.68 -5.22 3.91
C GLN A 204 -14.39 -4.01 3.33
N ALA A 205 -15.56 -4.20 2.71
CA ALA A 205 -16.36 -3.11 2.14
C ALA A 205 -16.78 -2.10 3.21
N GLN A 206 -17.21 -2.57 4.39
CA GLN A 206 -17.57 -1.67 5.49
C GLN A 206 -16.39 -0.84 6.02
N VAL A 207 -15.18 -1.42 6.09
CA VAL A 207 -13.98 -0.70 6.53
C VAL A 207 -13.51 0.29 5.46
N VAL A 208 -13.62 -0.06 4.18
CA VAL A 208 -13.32 0.85 3.07
C VAL A 208 -14.23 2.07 3.11
N ASN A 209 -15.55 1.87 3.22
CA ASN A 209 -16.51 2.97 3.34
C ASN A 209 -16.22 3.84 4.56
N LEU A 210 -15.90 3.22 5.70
CA LEU A 210 -15.50 3.96 6.90
C LEU A 210 -14.26 4.84 6.62
N LEU A 211 -13.21 4.32 5.97
CA LEU A 211 -12.02 5.12 5.66
C LEU A 211 -12.32 6.28 4.71
N GLU A 212 -13.22 6.08 3.75
CA GLU A 212 -13.70 7.13 2.84
C GLU A 212 -14.49 8.22 3.58
N ASP A 213 -15.44 7.83 4.44
CA ASP A 213 -16.20 8.76 5.28
C ASP A 213 -15.26 9.59 6.17
N LEU A 214 -14.28 8.94 6.80
CA LEU A 214 -13.29 9.59 7.65
C LEU A 214 -12.38 10.55 6.87
N LYS A 215 -11.99 10.17 5.65
CA LYS A 215 -11.22 11.04 4.75
C LYS A 215 -11.99 12.34 4.50
N HIS A 216 -13.27 12.26 4.16
CA HIS A 216 -14.10 13.42 3.92
C HIS A 216 -14.37 14.24 5.19
N GLN A 217 -14.72 13.57 6.30
CA GLN A 217 -15.07 14.22 7.56
C GLN A 217 -13.90 14.98 8.18
N PHE A 218 -12.69 14.41 8.14
CA PHE A 218 -11.51 14.96 8.81
C PHE A 218 -10.49 15.59 7.85
N GLY A 219 -10.77 15.60 6.55
CA GLY A 219 -9.84 16.13 5.53
C GLY A 219 -8.52 15.35 5.47
N LEU A 220 -8.56 14.03 5.68
CA LEU A 220 -7.36 13.19 5.76
C LEU A 220 -6.73 12.99 4.39
N THR A 221 -5.42 12.79 4.37
CA THR A 221 -4.72 12.19 3.24
C THR A 221 -4.49 10.70 3.53
N LEU A 222 -4.76 9.84 2.56
CA LEU A 222 -4.60 8.39 2.73
C LEU A 222 -3.50 7.85 1.82
N LEU A 223 -2.57 7.08 2.40
CA LEU A 223 -1.64 6.24 1.66
C LEU A 223 -2.01 4.79 1.94
N ILE A 224 -2.45 4.03 0.96
CA ILE A 224 -2.97 2.67 1.17
C ILE A 224 -2.07 1.65 0.47
N VAL A 225 -1.44 0.75 1.23
CA VAL A 225 -0.84 -0.46 0.68
C VAL A 225 -1.93 -1.49 0.51
N ALA A 226 -2.09 -2.02 -0.69
CA ALA A 226 -3.09 -3.03 -0.97
C ALA A 226 -2.58 -4.12 -1.92
N HIS A 227 -3.13 -5.32 -1.74
CA HIS A 227 -2.89 -6.46 -2.61
C HIS A 227 -4.03 -6.71 -3.61
N GLY A 228 -5.27 -6.32 -3.26
CA GLY A 228 -6.46 -6.54 -4.09
C GLY A 228 -6.87 -5.30 -4.88
N LEU A 229 -6.70 -5.34 -6.21
CA LEU A 229 -7.07 -4.25 -7.11
C LEU A 229 -8.56 -3.88 -7.06
N ALA A 230 -9.45 -4.81 -6.73
CA ALA A 230 -10.89 -4.53 -6.61
C ALA A 230 -11.20 -3.46 -5.56
N VAL A 231 -10.54 -3.52 -4.40
CA VAL A 231 -10.71 -2.54 -3.31
C VAL A 231 -10.13 -1.18 -3.72
N ILE A 232 -8.98 -1.20 -4.37
CA ILE A 232 -8.26 0.01 -4.80
C ILE A 232 -9.10 0.87 -5.74
N ARG A 233 -9.83 0.23 -6.67
CA ARG A 233 -10.66 0.94 -7.66
C ARG A 233 -11.70 1.86 -7.03
N HIS A 234 -12.26 1.46 -5.89
CA HIS A 234 -13.34 2.20 -5.25
C HIS A 234 -12.86 3.26 -4.26
N MET A 235 -11.63 3.15 -3.73
CA MET A 235 -11.18 4.01 -2.62
C MET A 235 -10.05 4.99 -2.97
N SER A 236 -9.43 4.85 -4.15
CA SER A 236 -8.17 5.53 -4.47
C SER A 236 -8.35 6.57 -5.56
N ASP A 237 -7.71 7.73 -5.41
CA ASP A 237 -7.66 8.74 -6.49
C ASP A 237 -6.57 8.37 -7.51
N ARG A 238 -5.43 7.90 -7.00
CA ARG A 238 -4.25 7.51 -7.79
C ARG A 238 -3.68 6.19 -7.30
N VAL A 239 -2.97 5.52 -8.20
CA VAL A 239 -2.38 4.21 -7.95
C VAL A 239 -0.94 4.19 -8.45
N ALA A 240 -0.01 3.85 -7.56
CA ALA A 240 1.39 3.56 -7.87
C ALA A 240 1.61 2.03 -7.84
N VAL A 241 1.93 1.47 -9.01
CA VAL A 241 2.22 0.05 -9.18
C VAL A 241 3.69 -0.19 -8.92
N MET A 242 4.00 -1.05 -7.97
CA MET A 242 5.34 -1.35 -7.51
C MET A 242 5.75 -2.77 -7.88
N TYR A 243 6.90 -2.92 -8.52
CA TYR A 243 7.51 -4.18 -8.87
C TYR A 243 8.97 -4.22 -8.42
N LEU A 244 9.32 -5.22 -7.60
CA LEU A 244 10.69 -5.50 -7.16
C LEU A 244 11.46 -4.25 -6.68
N GLY A 245 10.86 -3.43 -5.82
CA GLY A 245 11.48 -2.25 -5.25
C GLY A 245 11.28 -0.94 -6.01
N GLU A 246 10.71 -0.98 -7.22
CA GLU A 246 10.57 0.19 -8.11
C GLU A 246 9.10 0.49 -8.42
N ILE A 247 8.74 1.77 -8.60
CA ILE A 247 7.45 2.15 -9.17
C ILE A 247 7.55 2.01 -10.69
N VAL A 248 6.71 1.15 -11.25
CA VAL A 248 6.71 0.87 -12.70
C VAL A 248 5.62 1.64 -13.44
N GLU A 249 4.56 2.05 -12.75
CA GLU A 249 3.48 2.85 -13.30
C GLU A 249 2.79 3.66 -12.20
N LEU A 250 2.40 4.88 -12.50
CA LEU A 250 1.62 5.76 -11.62
C LEU A 250 0.55 6.44 -12.46
N ALA A 251 -0.72 6.32 -12.08
CA ALA A 251 -1.81 6.96 -12.83
C ALA A 251 -3.03 7.24 -11.94
N PRO A 252 -3.96 8.10 -12.37
CA PRO A 252 -5.31 8.13 -11.82
C PRO A 252 -5.95 6.75 -11.88
N VAL A 253 -6.76 6.40 -10.87
CA VAL A 253 -7.30 5.04 -10.73
C VAL A 253 -8.05 4.59 -11.98
N ASN A 254 -8.94 5.42 -12.53
CA ASN A 254 -9.75 5.05 -13.69
C ASN A 254 -8.89 4.79 -14.93
N ALA A 255 -7.93 5.69 -15.20
CA ALA A 255 -7.00 5.55 -16.31
C ALA A 255 -6.14 4.28 -16.21
N LEU A 256 -5.70 3.90 -15.00
CA LEU A 256 -4.92 2.68 -14.78
C LEU A 256 -5.75 1.42 -15.07
N PHE A 257 -7.01 1.39 -14.68
CA PHE A 257 -7.89 0.23 -14.89
C PHE A 257 -8.40 0.12 -16.33
N GLU A 258 -8.56 1.25 -17.03
CA GLU A 258 -9.03 1.30 -18.41
C GLU A 258 -7.90 1.06 -19.41
N THR A 259 -6.75 1.73 -19.21
CA THR A 259 -5.63 1.73 -20.16
C THR A 259 -4.27 1.58 -19.46
N PRO A 260 -4.00 0.43 -18.80
CA PRO A 260 -2.70 0.20 -18.17
C PRO A 260 -1.57 0.14 -19.21
N PHE A 261 -0.50 0.92 -18.99
CA PHE A 261 0.63 1.03 -19.92
C PHE A 261 1.71 -0.02 -19.68
N HIS A 262 2.05 -0.31 -18.43
CA HIS A 262 3.13 -1.24 -18.14
C HIS A 262 2.65 -2.70 -18.27
N PRO A 263 3.39 -3.60 -18.94
CA PRO A 263 2.99 -5.01 -19.10
C PRO A 263 2.73 -5.75 -17.78
N TYR A 264 3.47 -5.41 -16.72
CA TYR A 264 3.18 -5.91 -15.36
C TYR A 264 1.80 -5.46 -14.86
N THR A 265 1.46 -4.18 -15.03
CA THR A 265 0.15 -3.65 -14.64
C THR A 265 -0.96 -4.31 -15.43
N GLN A 266 -0.80 -4.47 -16.75
CA GLN A 266 -1.75 -5.21 -17.59
C GLN A 266 -2.00 -6.62 -17.07
N ALA A 267 -0.93 -7.32 -16.68
CA ALA A 267 -1.04 -8.67 -16.14
C ALA A 267 -1.69 -8.72 -14.75
N LEU A 268 -1.41 -7.74 -13.88
CA LEU A 268 -2.11 -7.60 -12.60
C LEU A 268 -3.61 -7.36 -12.80
N MET A 269 -3.98 -6.48 -13.73
CA MET A 269 -5.38 -6.17 -14.05
C MET A 269 -6.10 -7.39 -14.63
N ALA A 270 -5.44 -8.17 -15.50
CA ALA A 270 -5.99 -9.40 -16.05
C ALA A 270 -6.19 -10.51 -15.00
N ALA A 271 -5.47 -10.44 -13.87
CA ALA A 271 -5.63 -11.39 -12.77
C ALA A 271 -6.82 -11.06 -11.85
N VAL A 272 -7.42 -9.87 -11.95
CA VAL A 272 -8.56 -9.47 -11.13
C VAL A 272 -9.79 -10.33 -11.48
N PRO A 273 -10.43 -10.99 -10.51
CA PRO A 273 -11.64 -11.75 -10.76
C PRO A 273 -12.76 -10.84 -11.30
N VAL A 274 -13.31 -11.19 -12.46
CA VAL A 274 -14.57 -10.60 -12.95
C VAL A 274 -15.75 -11.35 -12.34
N SER A 275 -16.68 -10.59 -11.73
CA SER A 275 -17.86 -11.13 -11.04
C SER A 275 -18.86 -11.82 -11.99
N HIS A 276 -18.85 -11.48 -13.27
CA HIS A 276 -19.72 -12.07 -14.28
C HIS A 276 -19.02 -13.19 -15.06
N PRO A 277 -19.58 -14.42 -15.10
CA PRO A 277 -19.01 -15.57 -15.80
C PRO A 277 -18.74 -15.29 -17.29
N ASP A 278 -19.62 -14.54 -17.95
CA ASP A 278 -19.59 -14.29 -19.39
C ASP A 278 -18.51 -13.28 -19.82
N LEU A 279 -17.92 -12.56 -18.87
CA LEU A 279 -16.85 -11.59 -19.10
C LEU A 279 -15.45 -12.16 -18.85
N ARG A 280 -15.34 -13.48 -18.56
CA ARG A 280 -14.06 -14.14 -18.29
C ARG A 280 -13.23 -14.27 -19.56
N ARG A 281 -12.28 -13.35 -19.76
CA ARG A 281 -11.25 -13.44 -20.81
C ARG A 281 -10.18 -14.47 -20.43
N PRO A 282 -9.55 -15.16 -21.40
CA PRO A 282 -8.39 -16.02 -21.14
C PRO A 282 -7.30 -15.19 -20.46
N ARG A 283 -6.82 -15.67 -19.29
CA ARG A 283 -5.86 -14.94 -18.46
C ARG A 283 -4.44 -15.22 -18.97
N PRO A 284 -3.70 -14.20 -19.40
CA PRO A 284 -2.26 -14.32 -19.51
C PRO A 284 -1.71 -14.38 -18.09
N LEU A 285 -1.41 -15.59 -17.63
CA LEU A 285 -0.73 -15.79 -16.36
C LEU A 285 0.68 -15.21 -16.48
N LEU A 286 1.06 -14.37 -15.52
CA LEU A 286 2.46 -14.01 -15.36
C LEU A 286 3.28 -15.30 -15.23
N GLY A 287 4.20 -15.52 -16.16
CA GLY A 287 5.10 -16.66 -16.13
C GLY A 287 6.18 -16.49 -15.08
N GLY A 288 6.56 -17.60 -14.44
CA GLY A 288 7.68 -17.65 -13.51
C GLY A 288 7.42 -16.96 -12.15
N ASP A 289 8.28 -17.28 -11.18
CA ASP A 289 8.25 -16.64 -9.86
C ASP A 289 8.89 -15.24 -9.91
N MET A 290 8.55 -14.39 -8.95
CA MET A 290 9.23 -13.10 -8.78
C MET A 290 10.73 -13.35 -8.50
N PRO A 291 11.65 -12.66 -9.21
CA PRO A 291 13.08 -12.72 -8.91
C PRO A 291 13.39 -12.30 -7.46
N SER A 292 14.50 -12.80 -6.92
CA SER A 292 14.93 -12.41 -5.57
C SER A 292 15.34 -10.93 -5.52
N PRO A 293 14.85 -10.13 -4.55
CA PRO A 293 15.30 -8.75 -4.37
C PRO A 293 16.77 -8.63 -3.93
N SER A 294 17.43 -9.73 -3.51
CA SER A 294 18.86 -9.76 -3.22
C SER A 294 19.74 -9.82 -4.47
N LYS A 295 19.17 -10.20 -5.62
CA LYS A 295 19.85 -10.24 -6.91
C LYS A 295 18.85 -9.86 -8.00
N PRO A 296 18.43 -8.57 -8.04
CA PRO A 296 17.46 -8.12 -9.03
C PRO A 296 18.02 -8.26 -10.45
N PRO A 297 17.16 -8.49 -11.46
CA PRO A 297 17.58 -8.48 -12.86
C PRO A 297 18.17 -7.11 -13.26
N SER A 298 19.08 -7.10 -14.24
CA SER A 298 19.63 -5.88 -14.81
C SER A 298 18.60 -5.15 -15.69
N GLY A 299 18.84 -3.86 -15.97
CA GLY A 299 17.94 -3.07 -16.79
C GLY A 299 16.53 -2.93 -16.20
N CYS A 300 15.51 -3.29 -16.98
CA CYS A 300 14.12 -3.36 -16.51
C CYS A 300 13.93 -4.60 -15.62
N ARG A 301 13.68 -4.42 -14.32
CA ARG A 301 13.51 -5.54 -13.37
C ARG A 301 12.44 -6.56 -13.79
N PHE A 302 11.43 -6.15 -14.58
CA PHE A 302 10.36 -7.02 -15.07
C PHE A 302 10.70 -7.80 -16.35
N HIS A 303 11.85 -7.56 -17.00
CA HIS A 303 12.19 -8.15 -18.30
C HIS A 303 12.21 -9.70 -18.29
N THR A 304 12.38 -10.33 -17.13
CA THR A 304 12.42 -11.80 -16.99
C THR A 304 11.04 -12.45 -17.08
N ARG A 305 9.96 -11.66 -16.87
CA ARG A 305 8.56 -12.11 -16.88
C ARG A 305 7.72 -11.36 -17.92
N CYS A 306 8.27 -10.32 -18.55
CA CYS A 306 7.59 -9.51 -19.54
C CYS A 306 7.46 -10.27 -20.88
N PRO A 307 6.23 -10.44 -21.41
CA PRO A 307 6.03 -11.06 -22.73
C PRO A 307 6.54 -10.20 -23.90
N HIS A 308 6.80 -8.91 -23.63
CA HIS A 308 7.33 -7.94 -24.60
C HIS A 308 8.82 -7.63 -24.37
N ALA A 309 9.56 -8.45 -23.62
CA ALA A 309 10.96 -8.20 -23.33
C ALA A 309 11.82 -8.22 -24.60
N ARG A 310 12.62 -7.16 -24.81
CA ARG A 310 13.59 -7.01 -25.90
C ARG A 310 15.02 -6.83 -25.33
N PRO A 311 16.09 -6.89 -26.15
CA PRO A 311 17.47 -6.75 -25.66
C PRO A 311 17.71 -5.51 -24.79
N LEU A 312 17.20 -4.35 -25.19
CA LEU A 312 17.32 -3.10 -24.42
C LEU A 312 16.78 -3.21 -22.98
N CYS A 313 15.72 -4.01 -22.76
CA CYS A 313 15.16 -4.23 -21.43
C CYS A 313 16.12 -4.94 -20.47
N ARG A 314 17.10 -5.70 -20.98
CA ARG A 314 18.10 -6.42 -20.15
C ARG A 314 19.27 -5.53 -19.79
N GLU A 315 19.56 -4.54 -20.62
CA GLU A 315 20.76 -3.71 -20.55
C GLU A 315 20.51 -2.39 -19.83
N LEU A 316 19.37 -1.74 -20.09
CA LEU A 316 19.07 -0.39 -19.62
C LEU A 316 17.83 -0.36 -18.74
N LYS A 317 17.91 0.36 -17.62
CA LYS A 317 16.75 0.66 -16.75
C LYS A 317 15.86 1.67 -17.48
N PRO A 318 14.55 1.40 -17.65
CA PRO A 318 13.65 2.37 -18.26
C PRO A 318 13.51 3.61 -17.36
N ALA A 319 13.54 4.79 -17.98
CA ALA A 319 13.23 6.03 -17.29
C ALA A 319 11.76 6.03 -16.86
N PHE A 320 11.46 6.64 -15.71
CA PHE A 320 10.10 6.85 -15.27
C PHE A 320 9.52 8.09 -15.96
N GLU A 321 9.05 7.92 -17.19
CA GLU A 321 8.62 9.00 -18.08
C GLU A 321 7.19 9.45 -17.75
N THR A 322 6.94 10.75 -17.85
CA THR A 322 5.58 11.30 -17.83
C THR A 322 4.97 11.17 -19.21
N VAL A 323 3.91 10.36 -19.30
CA VAL A 323 3.17 10.11 -20.54
C VAL A 323 2.16 11.21 -20.80
N GLU A 324 1.38 11.51 -19.76
CA GLU A 324 0.32 12.52 -19.70
C GLU A 324 0.37 13.16 -18.30
N PRO A 325 -0.20 14.35 -18.09
CA PRO A 325 -0.29 14.94 -16.76
C PRO A 325 -0.87 13.95 -15.73
N GLY A 326 -0.07 13.61 -14.71
CA GLY A 326 -0.45 12.66 -13.66
C GLY A 326 -0.31 11.17 -14.02
N ARG A 327 0.17 10.83 -15.22
CA ARG A 327 0.46 9.45 -15.64
C ARG A 327 1.94 9.29 -15.97
N GLN A 328 2.57 8.31 -15.32
CA GLN A 328 3.97 7.99 -15.50
C GLN A 328 4.17 6.49 -15.65
N VAL A 329 5.16 6.10 -16.45
CA VAL A 329 5.48 4.70 -16.72
C VAL A 329 6.98 4.49 -16.88
N ALA A 330 7.50 3.38 -16.34
CA ALA A 330 8.88 2.95 -16.54
C ALA A 330 8.91 1.73 -17.47
N CYS A 331 8.77 1.97 -18.78
CA CYS A 331 8.87 0.92 -19.80
C CYS A 331 9.40 1.49 -21.11
N HIS A 332 10.39 0.83 -21.72
CA HIS A 332 10.98 1.27 -23.00
C HIS A 332 10.01 1.25 -24.18
N TYR A 333 8.98 0.40 -24.13
CA TYR A 333 8.11 0.11 -25.28
C TYR A 333 6.62 0.34 -24.98
N TRP A 334 6.30 1.16 -23.97
CA TRP A 334 4.91 1.35 -23.54
C TRP A 334 4.00 1.85 -24.68
N ARG A 335 4.51 2.73 -25.57
CA ARG A 335 3.75 3.26 -26.72
C ARG A 335 3.35 2.16 -27.70
N GLU A 336 4.32 1.32 -28.07
CA GLU A 336 4.09 0.20 -28.99
C GLU A 336 3.10 -0.80 -28.40
N ILE A 337 3.25 -1.12 -27.11
CA ILE A 337 2.40 -2.09 -26.40
C ILE A 337 0.97 -1.55 -26.25
N ALA A 338 0.81 -0.27 -25.91
CA ALA A 338 -0.49 0.38 -25.81
C ALA A 338 -1.21 0.42 -27.17
N ASN A 339 -0.49 0.77 -28.24
CA ASN A 339 -1.05 0.90 -29.59
C ASN A 339 -1.39 -0.45 -30.25
N ALA A 340 -0.72 -1.54 -29.85
CA ALA A 340 -1.00 -2.88 -30.38
C ALA A 340 -2.35 -3.45 -29.90
N GLY A 341 -3.02 -2.80 -28.94
CA GLY A 341 -4.17 -3.33 -28.24
C GLY A 341 -3.77 -4.47 -27.29
N ALA A 342 -4.48 -4.66 -26.19
CA ALA A 342 -4.23 -5.69 -25.17
C ALA A 342 -4.47 -7.15 -25.66
N GLY A 343 -4.28 -7.43 -26.95
CA GLY A 343 -4.67 -8.66 -27.64
C GLY A 343 -3.58 -9.70 -27.83
N SER A 344 -2.32 -9.46 -27.46
CA SER A 344 -1.25 -10.46 -27.65
C SER A 344 -0.35 -10.59 -26.43
N LEU A 345 -0.94 -10.86 -25.26
CA LEU A 345 -0.15 -11.36 -24.14
C LEU A 345 0.20 -12.82 -24.42
N ILE A 346 1.39 -13.03 -24.97
CA ILE A 346 1.99 -14.34 -25.19
C ILE A 346 2.03 -15.06 -23.83
N VAL A 347 1.37 -16.20 -23.72
CA VAL A 347 1.42 -17.04 -22.52
C VAL A 347 2.86 -17.55 -22.36
N PRO A 348 3.60 -17.11 -21.33
CA PRO A 348 4.97 -17.57 -21.13
C PRO A 348 4.98 -19.06 -20.78
N THR A 349 5.97 -19.78 -21.30
CA THR A 349 6.19 -21.19 -20.97
C THR A 349 6.48 -21.32 -19.47
N PRO A 350 5.80 -22.21 -18.72
CA PRO A 350 6.03 -22.36 -17.30
C PRO A 350 7.49 -22.73 -16.99
N SER A 351 8.04 -22.15 -15.92
CA SER A 351 9.40 -22.50 -15.47
C SER A 351 9.47 -23.97 -15.04
N ALA A 352 10.65 -24.59 -15.15
CA ALA A 352 10.85 -25.97 -14.71
C ALA A 352 10.45 -26.20 -13.23
N ALA A 353 10.72 -25.21 -12.37
CA ALA A 353 10.34 -25.24 -10.96
C ALA A 353 8.82 -25.17 -10.75
N TYR A 354 8.09 -24.40 -11.57
CA TYR A 354 6.63 -24.36 -11.54
C TYR A 354 6.03 -25.69 -12.01
N SER A 355 6.53 -26.25 -13.12
CA SER A 355 6.06 -27.54 -13.63
C SER A 355 6.27 -28.66 -12.63
N GLN A 356 7.41 -28.66 -11.92
CA GLN A 356 7.69 -29.63 -10.87
C GLN A 356 6.72 -29.49 -9.67
N ARG A 357 6.46 -28.25 -9.21
CA ARG A 357 5.47 -27.99 -8.15
C ARG A 357 4.05 -28.36 -8.57
N LEU A 358 3.66 -28.07 -9.81
CA LEU A 358 2.34 -28.40 -10.34
C LEU A 358 2.14 -29.92 -10.44
N ASN A 359 3.18 -30.65 -10.85
CA ASN A 359 3.13 -32.11 -10.89
C ASN A 359 3.02 -32.72 -9.49
N LEU A 360 3.76 -32.20 -8.51
CA LEU A 360 3.65 -32.60 -7.10
C LEU A 360 2.26 -32.30 -6.52
N PHE A 361 1.69 -31.14 -6.85
CA PHE A 361 0.34 -30.78 -6.43
C PHE A 361 -0.71 -31.72 -7.04
N LYS A 362 -0.62 -31.98 -8.36
CA LYS A 362 -1.54 -32.90 -9.05
C LYS A 362 -1.42 -34.33 -8.54
N SER A 363 -0.21 -34.81 -8.26
CA SER A 363 -0.01 -36.15 -7.69
C SER A 363 -0.60 -36.24 -6.29
N HIS A 364 -0.45 -35.21 -5.46
CA HIS A 364 -1.08 -35.18 -4.14
C HIS A 364 -2.61 -35.12 -4.24
N GLN A 365 -3.16 -34.35 -5.18
CA GLN A 365 -4.59 -34.24 -5.37
C GLN A 365 -5.21 -35.55 -5.88
N ALA A 366 -4.51 -36.27 -6.77
CA ALA A 366 -4.92 -37.59 -7.24
C ALA A 366 -4.90 -38.63 -6.09
N LEU A 367 -3.85 -38.63 -5.27
CA LEU A 367 -3.75 -39.51 -4.10
C LEU A 367 -4.81 -39.22 -3.03
N SER A 368 -5.22 -37.96 -2.86
CA SER A 368 -6.30 -37.58 -1.93
C SER A 368 -7.70 -37.93 -2.44
N LEU A 369 -7.88 -38.10 -3.75
CA LEU A 369 -9.14 -38.56 -4.36
C LEU A 369 -9.29 -40.08 -4.34
N GLU A 370 -8.18 -40.82 -4.37
CA GLU A 370 -8.17 -42.29 -4.25
C GLU A 370 -8.26 -42.78 -2.79
N SER A 371 -8.07 -41.91 -1.81
CA SER A 371 -8.12 -42.23 -0.38
C SER A 371 -9.42 -41.83 0.33
N GLN A 372 -10.49 -41.50 -0.39
CA GLN A 372 -11.83 -41.35 0.17
C GLN A 372 -12.61 -42.66 0.01
N PRO A 373 -13.08 -43.31 1.09
CA PRO A 373 -13.88 -44.53 1.01
C PRO A 373 -15.26 -44.30 0.39
#